data_AF-A0A950B2J0-F1
#
_entry.id   AF-A0A950B2J0-F1
#
_cell.length_a   1.000
_cell.length_b   1.000
_cell.length_c   1.000
_cell.angle_alpha   90.00
_cell.angle_beta   90.00
_cell.angle_gamma   90.00
#
_symmetry.space_group_name_H-M   'P 1'
#
loop_
_entity.id
_entity.type
_entity.pdbx_description
1 polymer ?
#
loop_
_entity_poly.entity_id
_entity_poly.type
_entity_poly.pdbx_seq_one_letter_code
_entity_poly.pdbx_strand_id
1 'polypeptide(L)'
;MKRIALFLLTNIAVVAVLGVVASLLGVNRYLTANGLNFGALLGFAFVMGFGGAIISLLISKPMAKWTSGVQVINEPRNADEAWIVNTVRGFAEKAGIGMPEVGIYEGEPNAFAT
;
A
#
# COMPACT_ATOMS: atom_id res chain seq x y z
N MET A 1 28.71 12.94 -17.53
CA MET A 1 29.12 11.52 -17.56
C MET A 1 28.60 10.70 -16.38
N LYS A 2 28.87 11.05 -15.12
CA LYS A 2 28.44 10.27 -13.93
C LYS A 2 26.93 10.01 -13.84
N ARG A 3 26.08 10.99 -14.18
CA ARG A 3 24.61 10.84 -14.18
C ARG A 3 24.11 9.83 -15.22
N ILE A 4 24.69 9.85 -16.43
CA ILE A 4 24.32 8.95 -17.52
C ILE A 4 24.77 7.51 -17.20
N ALA A 5 25.99 7.35 -16.66
CA ALA A 5 26.50 6.04 -16.25
C ALA A 5 25.66 5.43 -15.12
N LEU A 6 25.33 6.21 -14.09
CA LEU A 6 24.46 5.75 -12.99
C LEU A 6 23.05 5.42 -13.49
N PHE A 7 22.48 6.24 -14.38
CA PHE A 7 21.20 5.95 -15.00
C PHE A 7 21.21 4.60 -15.73
N LEU A 8 22.20 4.35 -16.60
CA LEU A 8 22.31 3.10 -17.34
C LEU A 8 22.49 1.89 -16.41
N LEU A 9 23.39 2.00 -15.43
CA LEU A 9 23.67 0.92 -14.48
C LEU A 9 22.42 0.56 -13.66
N THR A 10 21.69 1.57 -13.17
CA THR A 10 20.43 1.33 -12.45
C THR A 10 19.39 0.65 -13.35
N ASN A 11 19.24 1.09 -14.60
CA ASN A 11 18.30 0.44 -15.52
C ASN A 11 18.69 -1.03 -15.79
N ILE A 12 19.97 -1.31 -16.02
CA ILE A 12 20.47 -2.68 -16.21
C ILE A 12 20.22 -3.53 -14.95
N ALA A 13 20.50 -2.99 -13.77
CA ALA A 13 20.25 -3.67 -12.51
C ALA A 13 18.75 -3.98 -12.32
N VAL A 14 17.88 -3.02 -12.63
CA VAL A 14 16.42 -3.21 -12.60
C VAL A 14 15.99 -4.32 -13.55
N VAL A 15 16.46 -4.31 -14.80
CA VAL A 15 16.15 -5.36 -15.79
C VAL A 15 16.65 -6.73 -15.33
N ALA A 16 17.85 -6.80 -14.74
CA ALA A 16 18.40 -8.05 -14.22
C ALA A 16 17.54 -8.60 -13.06
N VAL A 17 17.16 -7.74 -12.11
CA VAL A 17 16.29 -8.12 -10.98
C VAL A 17 14.93 -8.59 -11.48
N LEU A 18 14.31 -7.84 -12.40
CA LEU A 18 13.03 -8.23 -13.02
C LEU A 18 13.15 -9.57 -13.74
N GLY A 19 14.24 -9.80 -14.47
CA GLY A 19 14.51 -11.07 -15.15
C GLY A 19 14.66 -12.25 -14.17
N VAL A 20 15.40 -12.07 -13.07
CA VAL A 20 15.55 -13.10 -12.02
C VAL A 20 14.20 -13.42 -11.39
N VAL A 21 13.44 -12.40 -10.98
CA VAL A 21 12.12 -12.60 -10.36
C VAL A 21 11.14 -13.26 -11.33
N ALA A 22 11.10 -12.82 -12.60
CA ALA A 22 10.28 -13.44 -13.64
C ALA A 22 10.67 -14.91 -13.89
N SER A 23 11.97 -15.22 -13.86
CA SER A 23 12.46 -16.59 -13.98
C SER A 23 12.05 -17.46 -12.78
N LEU A 24 12.18 -16.94 -11.55
CA LEU A 24 11.80 -17.65 -10.33
C LEU A 24 10.28 -17.90 -10.25
N LEU A 25 9.48 -16.93 -10.68
CA LEU A 25 8.03 -17.05 -10.76
C LEU A 25 7.55 -17.85 -11.98
N GLY A 26 8.47 -18.36 -12.80
CA GLY A 26 8.17 -19.29 -13.89
C GLY A 26 7.61 -18.66 -15.17
N VAL A 27 7.83 -17.35 -15.39
CA VAL A 27 7.36 -16.64 -16.60
C VAL A 27 7.95 -17.26 -17.89
N ASN A 28 9.16 -17.85 -17.79
CA ASN A 28 9.82 -18.56 -18.88
C ASN A 28 9.02 -19.77 -19.40
N ARG A 29 8.09 -20.33 -18.62
CA ARG A 29 7.20 -21.43 -19.05
C ARG A 29 6.12 -20.99 -20.04
N TYR A 30 5.90 -19.68 -20.20
CA TYR A 30 4.91 -19.14 -21.14
C TYR A 30 5.49 -18.88 -22.54
N LEU A 31 6.79 -19.11 -22.74
CA LEU A 31 7.43 -19.19 -24.05
C LEU A 31 7.25 -20.61 -24.61
N THR A 32 6.39 -20.75 -25.60
CA THR A 32 6.19 -22.01 -26.34
C THR A 32 7.02 -22.01 -27.63
N ALA A 33 7.20 -23.18 -28.25
CA ALA A 33 7.95 -23.32 -29.51
C ALA A 33 7.42 -22.44 -30.67
N ASN A 34 6.18 -21.96 -30.57
CA ASN A 34 5.52 -21.10 -31.57
C ASN A 34 5.38 -19.63 -31.12
N GLY A 35 6.01 -19.22 -30.00
CA GLY A 35 5.97 -17.86 -29.46
C GLY A 35 5.39 -17.76 -28.04
N LEU A 36 5.03 -16.54 -27.64
CA LEU A 36 4.49 -16.22 -26.31
C LEU A 36 3.02 -16.67 -26.20
N ASN A 37 2.70 -17.44 -25.16
CA ASN A 37 1.31 -17.70 -24.80
C ASN A 37 0.73 -16.47 -24.09
N PHE A 38 0.19 -15.54 -24.87
CA PHE A 38 -0.39 -14.29 -24.37
C PHE A 38 -1.53 -14.53 -23.37
N GLY A 39 -2.35 -15.56 -23.55
CA GLY A 39 -3.43 -15.87 -22.61
C GLY A 39 -2.91 -16.24 -21.22
N ALA A 40 -1.88 -17.10 -21.17
CA ALA A 40 -1.26 -17.50 -19.92
C ALA A 40 -0.45 -16.35 -19.27
N LEU A 41 0.22 -15.53 -20.09
CA LEU A 41 0.93 -14.33 -19.62
C LEU A 41 -0.02 -13.28 -19.04
N LEU A 42 -1.15 -13.01 -19.69
CA LEU A 42 -2.18 -12.09 -19.20
C LEU A 42 -2.84 -12.61 -17.92
N GLY A 43 -3.11 -13.92 -17.83
CA GLY A 43 -3.60 -14.54 -16.60
C GLY A 43 -2.62 -14.39 -15.44
N PHE A 44 -1.33 -14.62 -15.68
CA PHE A 44 -0.28 -14.39 -14.68
C PHE A 44 -0.19 -12.91 -14.28
N ALA A 45 -0.20 -11.99 -15.24
CA ALA A 45 -0.15 -10.55 -14.98
C ALA A 45 -1.36 -10.07 -14.19
N PHE A 46 -2.55 -10.61 -14.47
CA PHE A 46 -3.77 -10.34 -13.72
C PHE A 46 -3.63 -10.78 -12.26
N VAL A 47 -3.23 -12.03 -12.02
CA VAL A 47 -3.06 -12.57 -10.65
C VAL A 47 -1.98 -11.82 -9.89
N MET A 48 -0.82 -11.57 -10.49
CA MET A 48 0.27 -10.83 -9.85
C MET A 48 -0.08 -9.37 -9.60
N GLY A 49 -0.72 -8.70 -10.57
CA GLY A 49 -1.11 -7.30 -10.47
C GLY A 49 -2.18 -7.07 -9.41
N PHE A 50 -3.29 -7.82 -9.48
CA PHE A 50 -4.36 -7.73 -8.49
C PHE A 50 -3.92 -8.28 -7.13
N GLY A 51 -3.16 -9.37 -7.09
CA GLY A 51 -2.62 -9.92 -5.84
C GLY A 51 -1.72 -8.92 -5.12
N GLY A 52 -0.79 -8.30 -5.83
CA GLY A 52 0.07 -7.24 -5.29
C GLY A 52 -0.73 -6.03 -4.80
N ALA A 53 -1.72 -5.57 -5.58
CA ALA A 53 -2.56 -4.45 -5.21
C ALA A 53 -3.41 -4.73 -3.96
N ILE A 54 -4.00 -5.93 -3.85
CA ILE A 54 -4.78 -6.34 -2.68
C ILE A 54 -3.89 -6.40 -1.45
N ILE A 55 -2.72 -7.04 -1.54
CA ILE A 55 -1.77 -7.12 -0.42
C ILE A 55 -1.34 -5.71 0.01
N SER A 56 -1.03 -4.84 -0.97
CA SER A 56 -0.68 -3.45 -0.69
C SER A 56 -1.82 -2.69 0.00
N LEU A 57 -3.07 -2.89 -0.42
CA LEU A 57 -4.23 -2.25 0.17
C LEU A 57 -4.44 -2.72 1.62
N LEU A 58 -4.33 -4.03 1.87
CA LEU A 58 -4.46 -4.61 3.21
C LEU A 58 -3.40 -4.08 4.18
N ILE A 59 -2.18 -3.82 3.69
CA ILE A 59 -1.08 -3.28 4.50
C ILE A 59 -1.16 -1.76 4.67
N SER A 60 -1.83 -1.05 3.76
CA SER A 60 -1.83 0.43 3.71
C SER A 60 -2.25 1.09 5.02
N LYS A 61 -3.37 0.64 5.62
CA LYS A 61 -3.90 1.22 6.86
C LYS A 61 -3.00 0.94 8.09
N PRO A 62 -2.59 -0.30 8.38
CA PRO A 62 -1.60 -0.57 9.44
C PRO A 62 -0.30 0.21 9.25
N MET A 63 0.20 0.28 8.01
CA MET A 63 1.44 0.98 7.71
C MET A 63 1.33 2.48 7.96
N ALA A 64 0.23 3.11 7.57
CA ALA A 64 -0.03 4.52 7.87
C ALA A 64 -0.03 4.78 9.37
N LYS A 65 -0.68 3.92 10.17
CA LYS A 65 -0.71 4.05 11.64
C LYS A 65 0.70 3.93 12.25
N TRP A 66 1.50 2.96 11.80
CA TRP A 66 2.84 2.72 12.34
C TRP A 66 3.84 3.80 11.96
N THR A 67 3.81 4.27 10.70
CA THR A 67 4.76 5.29 10.21
C THR A 67 4.49 6.68 10.77
N SER A 68 3.22 7.02 11.00
CA SER A 68 2.83 8.31 11.59
C SER A 68 2.88 8.33 13.12
N GLY A 69 3.09 7.17 13.77
CA GLY A 69 3.10 7.09 15.23
C GLY A 69 1.72 7.35 15.87
N VAL A 70 0.63 7.12 15.13
CA VAL A 70 -0.74 7.34 15.62
C VAL A 70 -1.05 6.41 16.79
N GLN A 71 -1.45 7.01 17.91
CA GLN A 71 -1.99 6.36 19.07
C GLN A 71 -3.51 6.33 18.95
N VAL A 72 -4.07 5.13 18.77
CA VAL A 72 -5.52 4.93 18.68
C VAL A 72 -6.15 5.07 20.07
N ILE A 73 -7.19 5.90 20.16
CA ILE A 73 -7.96 6.11 21.38
C ILE A 73 -9.03 5.03 21.48
N ASN A 74 -8.74 3.96 22.24
CA ASN A 74 -9.73 2.92 22.54
C ASN A 74 -10.70 3.36 23.64
N GLU A 75 -10.17 4.00 24.69
CA GLU A 75 -10.92 4.57 25.80
C GLU A 75 -10.33 5.96 26.12
N PRO A 76 -11.14 7.03 26.08
CA PRO A 76 -10.65 8.37 26.38
C PRO A 76 -10.10 8.49 27.81
N ARG A 77 -8.87 8.99 27.93
CA ARG A 77 -8.19 9.18 29.23
C ARG A 77 -8.32 10.59 29.79
N ASN A 78 -8.73 11.55 28.96
CA ASN A 78 -8.89 12.95 29.33
C ASN A 78 -10.07 13.60 28.58
N ALA A 79 -10.39 14.84 28.94
CA ALA A 79 -11.51 15.58 28.37
C ALA A 79 -11.35 15.86 26.86
N ASP A 80 -10.12 16.09 26.38
CA ASP A 80 -9.85 16.41 24.98
C ASP A 80 -10.03 15.18 24.08
N GLU A 81 -9.55 14.01 24.51
CA GLU A 81 -9.79 12.73 23.87
C GLU A 81 -11.28 12.38 23.84
N ALA A 82 -11.99 12.65 24.94
CA ALA A 82 -13.44 12.41 24.99
C ALA A 82 -14.18 13.33 24.02
N TRP A 83 -13.77 14.60 23.96
CA TRP A 83 -14.33 15.59 23.04
C TRP A 83 -14.13 15.20 21.58
N ILE A 84 -12.91 14.86 21.15
CA ILE A 84 -12.64 14.51 19.75
C ILE A 84 -13.38 13.22 19.35
N VAL A 85 -13.40 12.19 20.21
CA VAL A 85 -14.10 10.92 19.93
C VAL A 85 -15.61 11.14 19.81
N ASN A 86 -16.21 11.92 20.71
CA ASN A 86 -17.64 12.22 20.66
C ASN A 86 -18.01 13.08 19.46
N THR A 87 -17.14 14.03 19.09
CA THR A 87 -17.33 14.88 17.91
C THR A 87 -17.32 14.06 16.62
N VAL A 88 -16.33 13.16 16.47
CA VAL A 88 -16.24 12.26 15.32
C VAL A 88 -17.44 11.31 15.28
N ARG A 89 -17.90 10.81 16.43
CA ARG A 89 -19.11 9.98 16.51
C ARG A 89 -20.34 10.73 15.98
N GLY A 90 -20.55 11.96 16.41
CA GLY A 90 -21.64 12.79 15.92
C GLY A 90 -21.57 13.05 14.41
N PHE A 91 -20.37 13.18 13.83
CA PHE A 91 -20.21 13.28 12.38
C PHE A 91 -20.49 11.96 11.66
N ALA A 92 -20.02 10.83 12.20
CA ALA A 92 -20.26 9.51 11.62
C ALA A 92 -21.76 9.17 11.60
N GLU A 93 -22.47 9.44 12.70
CA GLU A 93 -23.92 9.25 12.81
C GLU A 93 -24.69 10.09 11.79
N LYS A 94 -24.34 11.38 11.66
CA LYS A 94 -24.95 12.28 10.67
C LYS A 94 -24.70 11.84 9.23
N ALA A 95 -23.51 11.31 8.95
CA ALA A 95 -23.13 10.80 7.65
C ALA A 95 -23.67 9.37 7.38
N GLY A 96 -24.25 8.71 8.38
CA GLY A 96 -24.75 7.32 8.26
C GLY A 96 -23.64 6.29 8.05
N ILE A 97 -22.42 6.56 8.52
CA ILE A 97 -21.27 5.65 8.42
C ILE A 97 -20.95 5.02 9.76
N GLY A 98 -20.28 3.86 9.74
CA GLY A 98 -19.77 3.23 10.95
C GLY A 98 -18.74 4.11 11.67
N MET A 99 -18.66 3.99 13.00
CA MET A 99 -17.72 4.78 13.81
C MET A 99 -16.26 4.50 13.37
N PRO A 100 -15.53 5.49 12.85
CA PRO A 100 -14.13 5.31 12.49
C PRO A 100 -13.24 5.20 13.73
N GLU A 101 -12.07 4.57 13.57
CA GLU A 101 -11.01 4.63 14.58
C GLU A 101 -10.54 6.09 14.72
N VAL A 102 -10.48 6.59 15.95
CA VAL A 102 -9.94 7.93 16.24
C VAL A 102 -8.58 7.77 16.89
N GLY A 103 -7.60 8.55 16.45
CA GLY A 103 -6.26 8.51 17.01
C GLY A 103 -5.59 9.88 16.95
N ILE A 104 -4.58 10.03 17.78
CA ILE A 104 -3.76 11.23 17.90
C ILE A 104 -2.31 10.88 17.58
N TYR A 105 -1.56 11.81 17.02
CA TYR A 105 -0.13 11.65 16.75
C TYR A 105 0.61 12.92 17.12
N GLU A 106 1.90 12.80 17.36
CA GLU A 106 2.77 13.94 17.64
C GLU A 106 3.36 14.47 16.33
N GLY A 107 3.15 15.76 16.05
CA GLY A 107 3.60 16.37 14.80
C GLY A 107 3.10 17.80 14.61
N GLU A 108 3.25 18.32 13.40
CA GLU A 108 2.70 19.62 13.04
C GLU A 108 1.16 19.63 13.10
N PRO A 109 0.51 20.79 13.31
CA PRO A 109 -0.95 20.89 13.37
C PRO A 109 -1.63 20.44 12.06
N ASN A 110 -2.03 19.17 11.99
CA ASN A 110 -2.63 18.58 10.79
C ASN A 110 -3.57 17.41 11.14
N ALA A 111 -4.58 17.15 10.30
CA ALA A 111 -5.53 16.05 10.45
C ALA A 111 -5.80 15.38 9.09
N PHE A 112 -5.97 14.06 9.07
CA PHE A 112 -6.27 13.29 7.87
C PHE A 112 -7.28 12.17 8.19
N ALA A 113 -8.01 11.71 7.17
CA ALA A 113 -9.00 10.63 7.27
C ALA A 113 -8.89 9.71 6.05
N THR A 114 -9.15 8.42 6.23
CA THR A 114 -9.13 7.38 5.18
C THR A 114 -10.28 6.41 5.33
#